data_AF-A0A7S3RQ46-F1
#
_entry.id   AF-A0A7S3RQ46-F1
#
_cell.length_a   1.000
_cell.length_b   1.000
_cell.length_c   1.000
_cell.angle_alpha   90.00
_cell.angle_beta   90.00
_cell.angle_gamma   90.00
#
_symmetry.space_group_name_H-M   'P 1'
#
loop_
_entity.id
_entity.type
_entity.pdbx_description
1 polymer ?
#
loop_
_entity_poly.entity_id
_entity_poly.type
_entity_poly.pdbx_seq_one_letter_code
_entity_poly.pdbx_strand_id
1 'polypeptide(L)'
;GKGLGGGGPGWNGPRDFTEAEYGPEGRCVDTTKPFDVAVSFPVDSQGNMAAMEVVLQQAGRSCPVFMDLNDYKAMEELSAALSKGMTPIVSYWKSEDMTWMDGPGQDQKGPCKKEHLGRCEDTIKFYNFSIDEYKLSERP
;
A
#
# COMPACT_ATOMS: atom_id res chain seq x y z
N GLY A 1 7.92 -3.91 -5.45
CA GLY A 1 6.56 -3.69 -4.93
C GLY A 1 6.27 -4.73 -3.86
N LYS A 2 5.48 -4.38 -2.85
CA LYS A 2 5.15 -5.22 -1.70
C LYS A 2 3.63 -5.23 -1.48
N GLY A 3 3.05 -6.33 -1.03
CA GLY A 3 1.59 -6.42 -0.95
C GLY A 3 1.02 -7.83 -0.76
N LEU A 4 -0.27 -7.90 -0.43
CA LEU A 4 -1.15 -9.06 -0.65
C LEU A 4 -1.26 -9.38 -2.15
N GLY A 5 -1.17 -8.30 -2.94
CA GLY A 5 -1.13 -8.26 -4.39
C GLY A 5 -2.42 -8.72 -5.08
N GLY A 6 -2.23 -9.05 -6.34
CA GLY A 6 -3.19 -9.49 -7.34
C GLY A 6 -2.40 -9.80 -8.60
N GLY A 7 -3.04 -10.04 -9.73
CA GLY A 7 -2.29 -10.30 -10.95
C GLY A 7 -3.18 -10.41 -12.18
N GLY A 8 -2.67 -9.86 -13.28
CA GLY A 8 -3.29 -9.93 -14.59
C GLY A 8 -2.56 -10.91 -15.52
N PRO A 9 -2.98 -10.97 -16.78
CA PRO A 9 -2.28 -11.75 -17.80
C PRO A 9 -0.79 -11.39 -17.88
N GLY A 10 0.09 -12.38 -17.69
CA GLY A 10 1.54 -12.23 -17.80
C GLY A 10 2.24 -11.60 -16.58
N TRP A 11 1.53 -11.39 -15.46
CA TRP A 11 2.12 -10.84 -14.24
C TRP A 11 1.47 -11.38 -12.97
N ASN A 12 2.30 -11.73 -12.00
CA ASN A 12 1.88 -12.04 -10.64
C ASN A 12 2.38 -10.93 -9.72
N GLY A 13 1.47 -10.36 -8.95
CA GLY A 13 1.80 -9.34 -7.97
C GLY A 13 2.45 -9.88 -6.71
N PRO A 14 2.87 -8.96 -5.83
CA PRO A 14 3.51 -9.31 -4.58
C PRO A 14 2.62 -10.20 -3.70
N ARG A 15 3.25 -11.00 -2.84
CA ARG A 15 2.60 -11.94 -1.89
C ARG A 15 3.31 -11.89 -0.54
N ASP A 16 3.69 -10.68 -0.13
CA ASP A 16 4.51 -10.44 1.06
C ASP A 16 3.70 -10.58 2.36
N PHE A 17 2.36 -10.51 2.27
CA PHE A 17 1.45 -10.76 3.39
C PHE A 17 0.19 -11.50 2.93
N THR A 18 -0.51 -12.07 3.90
CA THR A 18 -1.69 -12.92 3.72
C THR A 18 -3.00 -12.16 3.88
N GLU A 19 -4.12 -12.73 3.42
CA GLU A 19 -5.46 -12.17 3.68
C GLU A 19 -5.76 -12.06 5.18
N ALA A 20 -5.17 -12.94 5.98
CA ALA A 20 -5.26 -12.88 7.44
C ALA A 20 -4.52 -11.66 8.01
N GLU A 21 -3.55 -11.09 7.33
CA GLU A 21 -2.82 -9.89 7.77
C GLU A 21 -3.46 -8.61 7.27
N TYR A 22 -3.92 -8.59 6.01
CA TYR A 22 -4.59 -7.45 5.41
C TYR A 22 -5.75 -7.94 4.56
N GLY A 23 -6.97 -7.64 4.98
CA GLY A 23 -8.18 -8.05 4.26
C GLY A 23 -9.43 -7.90 5.10
N PRO A 24 -10.62 -8.22 4.55
CA PRO A 24 -11.85 -8.26 5.32
C PRO A 24 -11.69 -9.23 6.49
N GLU A 25 -12.01 -8.78 7.71
CA GLU A 25 -11.85 -9.57 8.95
C GLU A 25 -10.40 -9.98 9.27
N GLY A 26 -9.41 -9.32 8.65
CA GLY A 26 -7.99 -9.56 8.90
C GLY A 26 -7.61 -9.43 10.39
N ARG A 27 -6.68 -10.27 10.84
CA ARG A 27 -6.17 -10.31 12.22
C ARG A 27 -5.37 -9.05 12.57
N CYS A 28 -4.66 -8.48 11.60
CA CYS A 28 -3.79 -7.32 11.77
C CYS A 28 -4.44 -6.04 11.26
N VAL A 29 -4.94 -6.07 10.01
CA VAL A 29 -5.74 -4.99 9.43
C VAL A 29 -7.03 -5.59 8.87
N ASP A 30 -8.14 -5.35 9.58
CA ASP A 30 -9.49 -5.62 9.10
C ASP A 30 -9.95 -4.46 8.22
N THR A 31 -9.99 -4.65 6.90
CA THR A 31 -10.32 -3.59 5.94
C THR A 31 -11.80 -3.19 5.93
N THR A 32 -12.65 -3.85 6.73
CA THR A 32 -14.04 -3.42 6.96
C THR A 32 -14.16 -2.32 8.01
N LYS A 33 -13.04 -1.97 8.65
CA LYS A 33 -12.94 -0.93 9.69
C LYS A 33 -11.82 0.04 9.34
N PRO A 34 -11.83 1.25 9.93
CA PRO A 34 -10.74 2.18 9.71
C PRO A 34 -9.40 1.68 10.25
N PHE A 35 -8.32 2.11 9.61
CA PHE A 35 -6.94 1.85 9.99
C PHE A 35 -6.08 3.04 9.53
N ASP A 36 -4.96 3.24 10.20
CA ASP A 36 -4.00 4.29 9.89
C ASP A 36 -2.99 3.80 8.85
N VAL A 37 -2.61 4.70 7.95
CA VAL A 37 -1.59 4.48 6.93
C VAL A 37 -0.52 5.55 7.10
N ALA A 38 0.68 5.13 7.46
CA ALA A 38 1.85 6.00 7.51
C ALA A 38 2.79 5.66 6.36
N VAL A 39 3.25 6.68 5.64
CA VAL A 39 4.25 6.55 4.58
C VAL A 39 5.43 7.44 4.94
N SER A 40 6.61 6.84 5.00
CA SER A 40 7.85 7.49 5.39
C SER A 40 8.86 7.44 4.26
N PHE A 41 9.65 8.51 4.14
CA PHE A 41 10.65 8.70 3.10
C PHE A 41 12.03 8.93 3.74
N PRO A 42 12.63 7.91 4.39
CA PRO A 42 13.95 8.05 5.00
C PRO A 42 14.99 8.44 3.95
N VAL A 43 15.89 9.36 4.34
CA VAL A 43 17.02 9.80 3.51
C VAL A 43 18.35 9.29 4.06
N ASP A 44 19.31 9.08 3.18
CA ASP A 44 20.69 8.77 3.53
C ASP A 44 21.45 10.02 4.02
N SER A 45 22.75 9.85 4.30
CA SER A 45 23.61 10.95 4.76
C SER A 45 23.84 12.06 3.73
N GLN A 46 23.47 11.83 2.47
CA GLN A 46 23.57 12.79 1.37
C GLN A 46 22.22 13.49 1.11
N GLY A 47 21.16 13.12 1.84
CA GLY A 47 19.82 13.66 1.65
C GLY A 47 19.04 13.00 0.52
N ASN A 48 19.52 11.87 -0.02
CA ASN A 48 18.79 11.11 -1.03
C ASN A 48 17.86 10.10 -0.37
N MET A 49 16.65 9.95 -0.90
CA MET A 49 15.71 8.95 -0.41
C MET A 49 16.30 7.53 -0.51
N ALA A 50 16.36 6.83 0.61
CA ALA A 50 16.92 5.47 0.70
C ALA A 50 15.82 4.39 0.56
N ALA A 51 14.59 4.72 0.95
CA ALA A 51 13.45 3.81 0.86
C ALA A 51 12.13 4.59 0.84
N MET A 52 11.06 3.91 0.45
CA MET A 52 9.70 4.27 0.85
C MET A 52 9.20 3.19 1.82
N GLU A 53 8.89 3.59 3.03
CA GLU A 53 8.41 2.71 4.10
C GLU A 53 6.91 2.94 4.29
N VAL A 54 6.12 1.87 4.35
CA VAL A 54 4.68 1.95 4.59
C VAL A 54 4.31 1.11 5.79
N VAL A 55 3.57 1.71 6.72
CA VAL A 55 3.03 1.05 7.91
C VAL A 55 1.51 1.13 7.87
N LEU A 56 0.85 -0.03 8.00
CA LEU A 56 -0.59 -0.12 8.21
C LEU A 56 -0.84 -0.55 9.66
N GLN A 57 -1.63 0.23 10.38
CA GLN A 57 -1.91 -0.04 11.79
C GLN A 57 -3.40 0.13 12.08
N GLN A 58 -3.97 -0.78 12.87
CA GLN A 58 -5.37 -0.69 13.28
C GLN A 58 -5.48 -0.62 14.80
N ALA A 59 -6.28 0.32 15.30
CA ALA A 59 -6.50 0.50 16.72
C ALA A 59 -6.95 -0.80 17.40
N GLY A 60 -6.32 -1.15 18.52
CA GLY A 60 -6.58 -2.40 19.25
C GLY A 60 -5.88 -3.64 18.66
N ARG A 61 -5.06 -3.49 17.61
CA ARG A 61 -4.23 -4.57 17.05
C ARG A 61 -2.75 -4.30 17.32
N SER A 62 -1.98 -5.35 17.61
CA SER A 62 -0.55 -5.28 17.96
C SER A 62 0.37 -5.83 16.87
N CYS A 63 -0.14 -6.02 15.65
CA CYS A 63 0.64 -6.49 14.51
C CYS A 63 0.48 -5.52 13.34
N PRO A 64 1.28 -4.45 13.25
CA PRO A 64 1.27 -3.60 12.07
C PRO A 64 1.74 -4.40 10.84
N VAL A 65 1.23 -4.05 9.66
CA VAL A 65 1.75 -4.56 8.38
C VAL A 65 2.76 -3.56 7.86
N PHE A 66 3.99 -4.01 7.63
CA PHE A 66 5.11 -3.17 7.21
C PHE A 66 5.57 -3.53 5.79
N MET A 67 5.87 -2.51 4.99
CA MET A 67 6.43 -2.65 3.66
C MET A 67 7.65 -1.72 3.52
N ASP A 68 8.80 -2.31 3.18
CA ASP A 68 10.03 -1.57 2.85
C ASP A 68 10.28 -1.67 1.34
N LEU A 69 10.25 -0.52 0.66
CA LEU A 69 10.53 -0.38 -0.77
C LEU A 69 11.89 0.31 -0.93
N ASN A 70 12.97 -0.44 -0.69
CA ASN A 70 14.35 0.04 -0.80
C ASN A 70 15.06 -0.42 -2.09
N ASP A 71 14.41 -1.27 -2.89
CA ASP A 71 14.96 -1.87 -4.12
C ASP A 71 14.42 -1.22 -5.41
N TYR A 72 13.68 -0.12 -5.28
CA TYR A 72 13.12 0.57 -6.43
C TYR A 72 14.24 1.21 -7.26
N LYS A 73 14.34 0.79 -8.52
CA LYS A 73 15.46 1.17 -9.41
C LYS A 73 15.55 2.68 -9.71
N ALA A 74 14.43 3.39 -9.64
CA ALA A 74 14.35 4.82 -9.94
C ALA A 74 14.18 5.67 -8.65
N MET A 75 14.87 5.27 -7.58
CA MET A 75 14.78 5.94 -6.28
C MET A 75 15.29 7.37 -6.33
N GLU A 76 16.37 7.61 -7.08
CA GLU A 76 16.98 8.92 -7.25
C GLU A 76 16.02 9.89 -7.96
N GLU A 77 15.38 9.45 -9.04
CA GLU A 77 14.40 10.25 -9.77
C GLU A 77 13.17 10.57 -8.91
N LEU A 78 12.70 9.59 -8.12
CA LEU A 78 11.59 9.79 -7.18
C LEU A 78 11.96 10.78 -6.06
N SER A 79 13.17 10.66 -5.50
CA SER A 79 13.74 11.60 -4.50
C SER A 79 13.80 13.04 -5.05
N ALA A 80 14.28 13.19 -6.28
CA ALA A 80 14.37 14.48 -6.96
C ALA A 80 12.99 15.09 -7.28
N ALA A 81 11.97 14.26 -7.55
CA ALA A 81 10.61 14.73 -7.79
C ALA A 81 9.93 15.20 -6.49
N LEU A 82 10.02 14.39 -5.43
CA LEU A 82 9.45 14.72 -4.13
C LEU A 82 10.07 15.99 -3.52
N SER A 83 11.39 16.16 -3.63
CA SER A 83 12.09 17.34 -3.11
C SER A 83 11.70 18.65 -3.82
N LYS A 84 11.23 18.58 -5.07
CA LYS A 84 10.69 19.75 -5.79
C LYS A 84 9.28 20.14 -5.38
N GLY A 85 8.62 19.30 -4.58
CA GLY A 85 7.22 19.44 -4.21
C GLY A 85 6.30 18.75 -5.21
N MET A 86 5.29 18.07 -4.67
CA MET A 86 4.25 17.38 -5.43
C MET A 86 2.86 17.74 -4.88
N THR A 87 1.84 17.68 -5.73
CA THR A 87 0.45 17.88 -5.31
C THR A 87 -0.17 16.54 -4.94
N PRO A 88 -0.75 16.37 -3.72
CA PRO A 88 -1.46 15.15 -3.38
C PRO A 88 -2.76 15.04 -4.18
N ILE A 89 -3.01 13.86 -4.75
CA ILE A 89 -4.23 13.56 -5.51
C ILE A 89 -4.92 12.38 -4.83
N VAL A 90 -6.22 12.54 -4.57
CA VAL A 90 -7.10 11.47 -4.07
C VAL A 90 -8.17 11.21 -5.11
N SER A 91 -8.27 9.96 -5.57
CA SER A 91 -9.28 9.55 -6.54
C SER A 91 -9.88 8.19 -6.15
N TYR A 92 -11.14 7.99 -6.51
CA TYR A 92 -11.85 6.73 -6.33
C TYR A 92 -12.55 6.38 -7.65
N TRP A 93 -12.28 5.19 -8.17
CA TRP A 93 -12.76 4.76 -9.47
C TRP A 93 -12.84 3.23 -9.54
N LYS A 94 -13.53 2.73 -10.56
CA LYS A 94 -13.65 1.30 -10.88
C LYS A 94 -13.44 1.08 -12.37
N SER A 95 -13.02 -0.11 -12.73
CA SER A 95 -12.84 -0.56 -14.12
C SER A 95 -13.18 -2.05 -14.21
N GLU A 96 -13.50 -2.52 -15.41
CA GLU A 96 -13.63 -3.95 -15.70
C GLU A 96 -12.27 -4.67 -15.72
N ASP A 97 -11.18 -3.91 -15.69
CA ASP A 97 -9.81 -4.40 -15.70
C ASP A 97 -9.04 -3.90 -14.48
N MET A 98 -9.51 -4.28 -13.28
CA MET A 98 -8.77 -4.07 -12.02
C MET A 98 -7.99 -5.32 -11.59
N THR A 99 -8.01 -6.37 -12.41
CA THR A 99 -7.36 -7.66 -12.10
C THR A 99 -5.85 -7.54 -11.90
N TRP A 100 -5.21 -6.53 -12.50
CA TRP A 100 -3.80 -6.23 -12.25
C TRP A 100 -3.51 -5.85 -10.79
N MET A 101 -4.50 -5.38 -10.03
CA MET A 101 -4.34 -4.94 -8.64
C MET A 101 -4.57 -6.08 -7.64
N ASP A 102 -5.69 -6.80 -7.78
CA ASP A 102 -6.16 -7.81 -6.80
C ASP A 102 -6.61 -9.13 -7.44
N GLY A 103 -6.52 -9.25 -8.77
CA GLY A 103 -6.94 -10.41 -9.55
C GLY A 103 -6.12 -11.68 -9.33
N PRO A 104 -6.49 -12.81 -9.94
CA PRO A 104 -5.94 -14.12 -9.61
C PRO A 104 -4.46 -14.30 -9.98
N GLY A 105 -3.92 -13.53 -10.92
CA GLY A 105 -2.62 -13.77 -11.52
C GLY A 105 -2.59 -15.00 -12.42
N GLN A 106 -1.44 -15.21 -13.07
CA GLN A 106 -1.17 -16.40 -13.86
C GLN A 106 -1.11 -17.67 -12.99
N ASP A 107 -0.77 -17.52 -11.71
CA ASP A 107 -0.68 -18.61 -10.74
C ASP A 107 -2.00 -18.91 -10.00
N GLN A 108 -3.05 -18.14 -10.24
CA GLN A 108 -4.37 -18.28 -9.61
C GLN A 108 -4.38 -18.10 -8.09
N LYS A 109 -3.38 -17.39 -7.53
CA LYS A 109 -3.24 -17.18 -6.07
C LYS A 109 -3.64 -15.80 -5.58
N GLY A 110 -4.09 -14.92 -6.45
CA GLY A 110 -4.62 -13.62 -6.01
C GLY A 110 -5.96 -13.73 -5.28
N PRO A 111 -6.27 -12.75 -4.41
CA PRO A 111 -7.44 -12.81 -3.53
C PRO A 111 -8.76 -12.69 -4.30
N CYS A 112 -8.82 -11.89 -5.37
CA CYS A 112 -10.04 -11.66 -6.14
C CYS A 112 -10.09 -12.54 -7.39
N LYS A 113 -10.85 -13.65 -7.34
CA LYS A 113 -10.98 -14.57 -8.49
C LYS A 113 -11.82 -14.02 -9.64
N LYS A 114 -12.68 -13.04 -9.37
CA LYS A 114 -13.61 -12.45 -10.34
C LYS A 114 -13.90 -11.01 -9.99
N GLU A 115 -13.96 -10.18 -11.03
CA GLU A 115 -14.41 -8.79 -10.94
C GLU A 115 -15.89 -8.69 -10.57
N HIS A 116 -16.20 -7.76 -9.67
CA HIS A 116 -17.55 -7.50 -9.19
C HIS A 116 -17.88 -6.00 -9.23
N LEU A 117 -18.11 -5.47 -10.43
CA LEU A 117 -18.36 -4.04 -10.69
C LEU A 117 -19.52 -3.39 -9.91
N GLY A 118 -20.44 -4.21 -9.42
CA GLY A 118 -21.59 -3.79 -8.61
C GLY A 118 -21.35 -3.81 -7.09
N ARG A 119 -20.15 -4.17 -6.62
CA ARG A 119 -19.80 -4.23 -5.19
C ARG A 119 -18.89 -3.10 -4.71
N CYS A 120 -18.54 -2.16 -5.59
CA CYS A 120 -17.86 -0.94 -5.15
C CYS A 120 -18.83 -0.10 -4.34
N GLU A 121 -18.42 0.33 -3.15
CA GLU A 121 -19.16 1.28 -2.33
C GLU A 121 -19.36 2.60 -3.06
N ASP A 122 -20.41 3.35 -2.73
CA ASP A 122 -20.67 4.65 -3.37
C ASP A 122 -19.63 5.71 -2.96
N THR A 123 -19.00 5.55 -1.81
CA THR A 123 -18.02 6.50 -1.27
C THR A 123 -16.91 5.79 -0.52
N ILE A 124 -15.74 6.43 -0.49
CA ILE A 124 -14.65 6.11 0.44
C ILE A 124 -14.29 7.35 1.24
N LYS A 125 -13.73 7.14 2.43
CA LYS A 125 -13.38 8.23 3.35
C LYS A 125 -11.91 8.16 3.69
N PHE A 126 -11.20 9.26 3.46
CA PHE A 126 -9.88 9.51 4.00
C PHE A 126 -9.99 10.67 4.98
N TYR A 127 -9.30 10.59 6.12
CA TYR A 127 -9.35 11.60 7.15
C TYR A 127 -8.05 11.55 7.98
N ASN A 128 -7.88 12.52 8.88
CA ASN A 128 -6.70 12.64 9.75
C ASN A 128 -5.36 12.71 8.98
N PHE A 129 -5.33 13.46 7.87
CA PHE A 129 -4.09 13.72 7.15
C PHE A 129 -3.15 14.58 8.00
N SER A 130 -1.92 14.12 8.18
CA SER A 130 -0.83 14.89 8.75
C SER A 130 0.46 14.68 7.94
N ILE A 131 1.40 15.60 8.12
CA ILE A 131 2.79 15.47 7.63
C ILE A 131 3.66 15.81 8.82
N ASP A 132 4.55 14.89 9.16
CA ASP A 132 5.41 14.97 10.33
C ASP A 132 6.85 14.60 9.95
N GLU A 133 7.81 14.99 10.79
CA GLU A 133 9.20 14.57 10.61
C GLU A 133 9.36 13.08 10.86
N TYR A 134 10.08 12.39 9.97
CA TYR A 134 10.38 10.98 10.13
C TYR A 134 11.32 10.73 11.30
N LYS A 135 10.97 9.78 12.16
CA LYS A 135 11.80 9.33 13.28
C LYS A 135 12.13 7.87 13.12
N LEU A 136 13.43 7.56 13.00
CA LEU A 136 13.92 6.18 12.89
C LEU A 136 13.49 5.30 14.07
N SER A 137 13.33 5.88 15.27
CA SER A 137 12.85 5.17 16.46
C SER A 137 11.41 4.65 16.36
N GLU A 138 10.64 5.11 15.37
CA GLU A 138 9.23 4.74 15.15
C GLU A 138 9.09 3.70 14.03
N ARG A 139 10.21 3.22 13.45
CA ARG A 139 10.21 2.12 12.49
C ARG A 139 9.84 0.80 13.20
N PRO A 140 8.84 0.03 12.71
CA PRO A 140 8.42 -1.24 13.31
C PRO A 140 9.48 -2.35 13.33
#